data_AF-A0A7R9WKM9-F1
#
_entry.id   AF-A0A7R9WKM9-F1
#
_cell.length_a   1.000
_cell.length_b   1.000
_cell.length_c   1.000
_cell.angle_alpha   90.00
_cell.angle_beta   90.00
_cell.angle_gamma   90.00
#
_symmetry.space_group_name_H-M   'P 1'
#
loop_
_entity.id
_entity.type
_entity.pdbx_description
1 polymer ?
#
loop_
_entity_poly.entity_id
_entity_poly.type
_entity_poly.pdbx_seq_one_letter_code
_entity_poly.pdbx_strand_id
1 'polypeptide(L)'
;MSAYLCYSIMLTGFVYPVVAHSIWSSSGFLSAFNGTPFRGIGMIDFAGSGVVHMTGGYTALIAAKILGPRRGRFYDADGNALPEPAQFQAHSVALQMLGTFILWVGWYGFNPGSALMISTVAASDVAALCAVTTTIAAAAAAVTAMFTDTLIGQWKTGEA
;
A
#
# COMPACT_ATOMS: atom_id res chain seq x y z
N MET A 1 -16.20 -17.03 -0.85
CA MET A 1 -16.38 -16.32 0.45
C MET A 1 -15.54 -16.96 1.55
N SER A 2 -15.65 -18.26 1.82
CA SER A 2 -14.91 -18.93 2.92
C SER A 2 -13.39 -18.76 2.87
N ALA A 3 -12.77 -18.91 1.69
CA ALA A 3 -11.33 -18.70 1.53
C ALA A 3 -10.89 -17.27 1.91
N TYR A 4 -11.69 -16.26 1.57
CA TYR A 4 -11.41 -14.86 1.92
C TYR A 4 -11.53 -14.62 3.43
N LEU A 5 -12.51 -15.23 4.09
CA LEU A 5 -12.67 -15.14 5.54
C LEU A 5 -11.49 -15.80 6.27
N CYS A 6 -11.10 -17.01 5.88
CA CYS A 6 -9.93 -17.68 6.46
C CYS A 6 -8.65 -16.87 6.25
N TYR A 7 -8.46 -16.34 5.04
CA TYR A 7 -7.32 -15.47 4.72
C TYR A 7 -7.31 -14.22 5.62
N SER A 8 -8.46 -13.55 5.74
CA SER A 8 -8.59 -12.33 6.54
C SER A 8 -8.29 -12.59 8.01
N ILE A 9 -8.86 -13.66 8.59
CA ILE A 9 -8.62 -14.05 9.98
C ILE A 9 -7.14 -14.37 10.23
N MET A 10 -6.49 -15.10 9.32
CA MET A 10 -5.08 -15.43 9.47
C MET A 10 -4.19 -14.19 9.36
N LEU A 11 -4.50 -13.32 8.39
CA LEU A 11 -3.74 -12.09 8.18
C LEU A 11 -3.87 -11.13 9.37
N THR A 12 -5.10 -10.87 9.83
CA THR A 12 -5.35 -9.91 10.91
C THR A 12 -5.15 -10.48 12.31
N GLY A 13 -5.36 -11.79 12.50
CA GLY A 13 -5.24 -12.46 13.80
C GLY A 13 -3.84 -12.99 14.10
N PHE A 14 -2.98 -13.15 13.09
CA PHE A 14 -1.63 -13.69 13.28
C PHE A 14 -0.54 -12.86 12.60
N VAL A 15 -0.58 -12.77 11.26
CA VAL A 15 0.54 -12.17 10.51
C VAL A 15 0.75 -10.70 10.85
N TYR A 16 -0.32 -9.89 10.80
CA TYR A 16 -0.25 -8.46 11.08
C TYR A 16 0.15 -8.16 12.53
N PRO A 17 -0.44 -8.79 13.58
CA PRO A 17 -0.01 -8.58 14.95
C PRO A 17 1.47 -8.89 15.20
N VAL A 18 2.01 -9.95 14.60
CA VAL A 18 3.45 -10.28 14.72
C VAL A 18 4.32 -9.19 14.12
N VAL A 19 3.98 -8.70 12.92
CA VAL A 19 4.73 -7.61 12.26
C VAL A 19 4.60 -6.29 13.03
N ALA A 20 3.39 -5.92 13.42
CA ALA A 20 3.11 -4.70 14.17
C ALA A 20 3.82 -4.71 15.53
N HIS A 21 3.78 -5.83 16.27
CA HIS A 21 4.52 -5.96 17.52
C HIS A 21 6.03 -5.80 17.30
N SER A 22 6.57 -6.44 16.26
CA SER A 22 8.02 -6.43 16.00
C SER A 22 8.59 -5.03 15.74
N ILE A 23 7.81 -4.14 15.11
CA ILE A 23 8.27 -2.80 14.67
C ILE A 23 7.74 -1.67 15.57
N TRP A 24 6.48 -1.72 16.02
CA TRP A 24 5.86 -0.62 16.78
C TRP A 24 5.79 -0.85 18.29
N SER A 25 5.97 -2.07 18.79
CA SER A 25 6.00 -2.28 20.23
C SER A 25 7.35 -1.85 20.82
N SER A 26 7.35 -1.26 22.00
CA SER A 26 8.58 -0.98 22.76
C SER A 26 9.35 -2.26 23.13
N SER A 27 8.71 -3.43 23.14
CA SER A 27 9.38 -4.72 23.29
C SER A 27 9.69 -5.41 21.96
N GLY A 28 9.33 -4.80 20.83
CA GLY A 28 9.55 -5.35 19.50
C GLY A 28 11.03 -5.34 19.13
N PHE A 29 11.55 -6.46 18.62
CA PHE A 29 12.98 -6.60 18.37
C PHE A 29 13.52 -5.69 17.25
N LEU A 30 12.67 -5.21 16.33
CA LEU A 30 13.03 -4.24 15.29
C LEU A 30 12.62 -2.81 15.65
N SER A 31 11.98 -2.58 16.81
CA SER A 31 11.41 -1.27 17.09
C SER A 31 12.46 -0.21 17.39
N ALA A 32 12.27 0.98 16.82
CA ALA A 32 13.00 2.19 17.21
C ALA A 32 12.70 2.63 18.67
N PHE A 33 11.65 2.11 19.29
CA PHE A 33 11.30 2.39 20.68
C PHE A 33 11.83 1.33 21.67
N ASN A 34 12.52 0.31 21.18
CA ASN A 34 13.13 -0.71 22.04
C ASN A 34 14.42 -0.18 22.67
N GLY A 35 14.61 -0.42 23.97
CA GLY A 35 15.83 -0.04 24.68
C GLY A 35 17.08 -0.84 24.27
N THR A 36 16.90 -2.01 23.67
CA THR A 36 17.97 -2.87 23.12
C THR A 36 17.53 -3.44 21.76
N PRO A 37 17.46 -2.61 20.71
CA PRO A 37 16.97 -3.05 19.41
C PRO A 37 17.96 -4.04 18.76
N PHE A 38 17.46 -4.84 17.81
CA PHE A 38 18.27 -5.82 17.10
C PHE A 38 19.47 -5.15 16.43
N ARG A 39 20.67 -5.66 16.72
CA ARG A 39 21.95 -5.08 16.26
C ARG A 39 22.16 -3.60 16.64
N GLY A 40 21.45 -3.10 17.65
CA GLY A 40 21.53 -1.71 18.08
C GLY A 40 20.84 -0.72 17.13
N ILE A 41 20.02 -1.20 16.18
CA ILE A 41 19.34 -0.36 15.18
C ILE A 41 17.84 -0.66 15.18
N GLY A 42 17.03 0.38 15.33
CA GLY A 42 15.58 0.28 15.24
C GLY A 42 15.02 0.81 13.93
N MET A 43 13.99 0.17 13.41
CA MET A 43 13.24 0.58 12.24
C MET A 43 12.30 1.74 12.57
N ILE A 44 12.32 2.77 11.73
CA ILE A 44 11.38 3.88 11.78
C ILE A 44 10.30 3.65 10.74
N ASP A 45 9.06 3.50 11.20
CA ASP A 45 7.89 3.43 10.35
C ASP A 45 6.79 4.28 10.97
N PHE A 46 6.60 5.50 10.44
CA PHE A 46 5.78 6.53 11.10
C PHE A 46 4.29 6.16 11.10
N ALA A 47 3.76 5.74 9.94
CA ALA A 47 2.34 5.43 9.78
C ALA A 47 2.07 4.05 9.15
N GLY A 48 3.10 3.25 8.84
CA GLY A 48 2.91 1.86 8.42
C GLY A 48 3.24 1.60 6.95
N SER A 49 4.24 2.28 6.39
CA SER A 49 4.76 1.96 5.06
C SER A 49 5.26 0.52 4.98
N GLY A 50 5.93 0.05 6.03
CA GLY A 50 6.31 -1.36 6.20
C GLY A 50 5.17 -2.17 6.80
N VAL A 51 4.75 -1.77 8.01
CA VAL A 51 3.84 -2.56 8.85
C VAL A 51 2.49 -2.83 8.16
N VAL A 52 1.92 -1.84 7.47
CA VAL A 52 0.61 -1.95 6.81
C VAL A 52 0.78 -2.22 5.32
N HIS A 53 1.46 -1.32 4.58
CA HIS A 53 1.47 -1.37 3.13
C HIS A 53 2.37 -2.47 2.55
N MET A 54 3.60 -2.61 3.04
CA MET A 54 4.50 -3.67 2.57
C MET A 54 3.97 -5.05 2.99
N THR A 55 3.51 -5.22 4.23
CA THR A 55 2.87 -6.48 4.69
C THR A 55 1.69 -6.85 3.80
N GLY A 56 0.76 -5.91 3.56
CA GLY A 56 -0.39 -6.13 2.69
C GLY A 56 0.01 -6.44 1.24
N GLY A 57 0.99 -5.71 0.70
CA GLY A 57 1.49 -5.91 -0.66
C GLY A 57 2.18 -7.25 -0.86
N TYR A 58 3.04 -7.66 0.08
CA TYR A 58 3.77 -8.93 -0.03
C TYR A 58 2.84 -10.13 0.15
N THR A 59 1.88 -10.04 1.06
CA THR A 59 0.84 -11.07 1.24
C THR A 59 -0.05 -11.18 0.00
N ALA A 60 -0.45 -10.05 -0.60
CA ALA A 60 -1.17 -10.05 -1.87
C ALA A 60 -0.35 -10.66 -3.02
N LEU A 61 0.96 -10.38 -3.10
CA LEU A 61 1.85 -10.96 -4.10
C LEU A 61 1.99 -12.47 -3.95
N ILE A 62 2.20 -12.96 -2.72
CA ILE A 62 2.25 -14.41 -2.44
C ILE A 62 0.92 -15.06 -2.80
N ALA A 63 -0.20 -14.47 -2.37
CA ALA A 63 -1.52 -15.00 -2.68
C ALA A 63 -1.78 -15.06 -4.19
N ALA A 64 -1.42 -14.00 -4.94
CA ALA A 64 -1.54 -13.96 -6.39
C ALA A 64 -0.67 -15.03 -7.08
N LYS A 65 0.55 -15.28 -6.56
CA LYS A 65 1.44 -16.33 -7.08
C LYS A 65 0.86 -17.73 -6.84
N ILE A 66 0.29 -17.99 -5.67
CA ILE A 66 -0.31 -19.29 -5.32
C ILE A 66 -1.60 -19.53 -6.13
N LEU A 67 -2.46 -18.52 -6.25
CA LEU A 67 -3.72 -18.61 -6.99
C LEU A 67 -3.50 -18.69 -8.51
N GLY A 68 -2.43 -18.04 -8.99
CA GLY A 68 -2.14 -17.92 -10.41
C GLY A 68 -2.97 -16.84 -11.11
N PRO A 69 -2.73 -16.66 -12.42
CA PRO A 69 -3.39 -15.62 -13.20
C PRO A 69 -4.87 -15.94 -13.44
N ARG A 70 -5.67 -14.88 -13.66
CA ARG A 70 -7.07 -15.04 -14.11
C ARG A 70 -7.12 -15.79 -15.44
N ARG A 71 -8.08 -16.70 -15.59
CA ARG A 71 -8.35 -17.40 -16.85
C ARG A 71 -8.58 -16.41 -17.99
N GLY A 72 -8.04 -16.71 -19.17
CA GLY A 72 -8.10 -15.82 -20.33
C GLY A 72 -7.13 -14.63 -20.28
N ARG A 73 -6.34 -14.44 -19.20
CA ARG A 73 -5.35 -13.34 -19.15
C ARG A 73 -4.18 -13.57 -20.12
N PHE A 74 -3.64 -14.79 -20.12
CA PHE A 74 -2.39 -15.12 -20.83
C PHE A 74 -2.52 -16.32 -21.77
N TYR A 75 -3.58 -17.13 -21.62
CA TYR A 75 -3.82 -18.33 -22.41
C TYR A 75 -5.25 -18.34 -22.92
N ASP A 76 -5.47 -18.87 -24.13
CA ASP A 76 -6.79 -19.12 -24.69
C ASP A 76 -7.52 -20.31 -24.00
N ALA A 77 -8.69 -20.68 -24.51
CA ALA A 77 -9.48 -21.78 -23.96
C ALA A 77 -8.83 -23.16 -24.15
N ASP A 78 -7.98 -23.30 -25.17
CA ASP A 78 -7.27 -24.53 -25.53
C ASP A 78 -5.90 -24.65 -24.83
N GLY A 79 -5.48 -23.60 -24.11
CA GLY A 79 -4.23 -23.53 -23.35
C GLY A 79 -3.06 -22.94 -24.12
N ASN A 80 -3.26 -22.43 -25.33
CA ASN A 80 -2.20 -21.77 -26.09
C ASN A 80 -1.94 -20.36 -25.54
N ALA A 81 -0.68 -19.94 -25.55
CA ALA A 81 -0.31 -18.59 -25.12
C ALA A 81 -0.90 -17.53 -26.07
N LEU A 82 -1.46 -16.47 -25.49
CA LEU A 82 -1.92 -15.32 -26.24
C LEU A 82 -0.72 -14.49 -26.73
N PRO A 83 -0.81 -13.84 -27.92
CA PRO A 83 0.25 -12.95 -28.40
C PRO A 83 0.52 -11.78 -27.45
N GLU A 84 -0.54 -11.29 -26.79
CA GLU A 84 -0.48 -10.24 -25.78
C GLU A 84 -1.46 -10.54 -24.64
N PRO A 85 -1.17 -10.12 -23.39
CA PRO A 85 -2.08 -10.34 -22.28
C PRO A 85 -3.44 -9.63 -22.46
N ALA A 86 -4.54 -10.37 -22.39
CA ALA A 86 -5.88 -9.81 -22.57
C ALA A 86 -6.21 -8.76 -21.48
N GLN A 87 -6.73 -7.59 -21.89
CA GLN A 87 -7.08 -6.52 -20.97
C GLN A 87 -8.43 -6.77 -20.28
N PHE A 88 -8.44 -6.68 -18.95
CA PHE A 88 -9.68 -6.67 -18.16
C PHE A 88 -10.04 -5.22 -17.85
N GLN A 89 -11.10 -4.73 -18.50
CA GLN A 89 -11.54 -3.35 -18.34
C GLN A 89 -12.03 -3.07 -16.92
N ALA A 90 -11.87 -1.83 -16.48
CA ALA A 90 -12.45 -1.33 -15.25
C ALA A 90 -13.99 -1.42 -15.32
N HIS A 91 -14.61 -2.01 -14.30
CA HIS A 91 -16.08 -2.14 -14.26
C HIS A 91 -16.78 -0.78 -14.07
N SER A 92 -16.14 0.18 -13.39
CA SER A 92 -16.67 1.55 -13.21
C SER A 92 -15.55 2.52 -12.85
N VAL A 93 -15.29 3.49 -13.73
CA VAL A 93 -14.32 4.57 -13.49
C VAL A 93 -14.83 5.52 -12.39
N ALA A 94 -16.13 5.75 -12.30
CA ALA A 94 -16.73 6.59 -11.26
C ALA A 94 -16.47 6.02 -9.85
N LEU A 95 -16.61 4.71 -9.66
CA LEU A 95 -16.31 4.07 -8.37
C LEU A 95 -14.81 4.08 -8.05
N GLN A 96 -13.93 3.98 -9.05
CA GLN A 96 -12.49 4.13 -8.84
C GLN A 96 -12.13 5.53 -8.35
N MET A 97 -12.67 6.57 -8.98
CA MET A 97 -12.45 7.95 -8.54
C MET A 97 -12.99 8.20 -7.14
N LEU A 98 -14.23 7.74 -6.87
CA LEU A 98 -14.82 7.85 -5.53
C LEU A 98 -13.96 7.15 -4.47
N GLY A 99 -13.51 5.92 -4.75
CA GLY A 99 -12.63 5.16 -3.87
C GLY A 99 -11.31 5.90 -3.59
N THR A 100 -10.67 6.47 -4.62
CA THR A 100 -9.44 7.25 -4.48
C THR A 100 -9.64 8.48 -3.59
N PHE A 101 -10.74 9.22 -3.74
CA PHE A 101 -11.02 10.38 -2.87
C PHE A 101 -11.30 9.97 -1.43
N ILE A 102 -12.06 8.88 -1.20
CA ILE A 102 -12.30 8.35 0.14
C ILE A 102 -10.97 7.95 0.79
N LEU A 103 -10.10 7.26 0.05
CA LEU A 103 -8.78 6.88 0.53
C LEU A 103 -7.93 8.11 0.86
N TRP A 104 -7.85 9.10 -0.03
CA TRP A 104 -7.04 10.30 0.19
C TRP A 104 -7.52 11.08 1.43
N VAL A 105 -8.83 11.30 1.58
CA VAL A 105 -9.39 11.94 2.78
C VAL A 105 -9.09 11.11 4.03
N GLY A 106 -9.29 9.79 3.98
CA GLY A 106 -8.97 8.88 5.08
C GLY A 106 -7.50 8.92 5.49
N TRP A 107 -6.60 9.18 4.54
CA TRP A 107 -5.16 9.25 4.79
C TRP A 107 -4.74 10.40 5.70
N TYR A 108 -5.54 11.47 5.82
CA TYR A 108 -5.30 12.52 6.83
C TYR A 108 -5.58 12.05 8.25
N GLY A 109 -6.46 11.07 8.44
CA GLY A 109 -6.61 10.39 9.73
C GLY A 109 -5.46 9.41 9.98
N PHE A 110 -5.00 8.73 8.94
CA PHE A 110 -3.99 7.69 9.04
C PHE A 110 -2.58 8.26 9.30
N ASN A 111 -2.11 9.19 8.47
CA ASN A 111 -0.77 9.73 8.55
C ASN A 111 -0.62 10.73 9.72
N PRO A 112 -1.24 11.94 9.70
CA PRO A 112 -1.19 12.87 10.83
C PRO A 112 -1.61 12.26 12.17
N GLY A 113 -2.62 11.38 12.17
CA GLY A 113 -3.07 10.71 13.39
C GLY A 113 -1.99 9.82 14.03
N SER A 114 -1.02 9.33 13.24
CA SER A 114 0.13 8.57 13.74
C SER A 114 1.14 9.43 14.52
N ALA A 115 0.95 10.76 14.60
CA ALA A 115 1.67 11.60 15.56
C ALA A 115 1.21 11.35 17.01
N LEU A 116 0.04 10.73 17.22
CA LEU A 116 -0.55 10.30 18.51
C LEU A 116 -0.88 11.43 19.52
N MET A 117 -0.37 12.64 19.34
CA MET A 117 -0.53 13.75 20.28
C MET A 117 -0.48 15.10 19.57
N ILE A 118 -1.27 16.07 20.05
CA ILE A 118 -1.26 17.48 19.61
C ILE A 118 -1.32 18.45 20.79
N SER A 119 -1.04 17.98 22.01
CA SER A 119 -1.17 18.77 23.25
C SER A 119 -0.03 19.78 23.46
N THR A 120 1.01 19.72 22.65
CA THR A 120 2.14 20.66 22.66
C THR A 120 2.40 21.20 21.27
N VAL A 121 3.00 22.40 21.18
CA VAL A 121 3.34 23.03 19.88
C VAL A 121 4.21 22.10 19.03
N ALA A 122 5.24 21.48 19.63
CA ALA A 122 6.10 20.56 18.91
C ALA A 122 5.35 19.34 18.36
N ALA A 123 4.42 18.75 19.12
CA ALA A 123 3.63 17.61 18.66
C ALA A 123 2.62 18.01 17.58
N SER A 124 1.98 19.20 17.69
CA SER A 124 1.10 19.72 16.66
C SER A 124 1.83 20.04 15.36
N ASP A 125 3.07 20.54 15.43
CA ASP A 125 3.89 20.85 14.26
C ASP A 125 4.23 19.59 13.46
N VAL A 126 4.52 18.48 14.14
CA VAL A 126 4.75 17.18 13.49
C VAL A 126 3.49 16.69 12.75
N ALA A 127 2.32 16.75 13.40
CA ALA A 127 1.07 16.34 12.79
C ALA A 127 0.70 17.23 11.58
N ALA A 128 0.89 18.55 11.70
CA ALA A 128 0.63 19.52 10.63
C ALA A 128 1.56 19.31 9.44
N LEU A 129 2.86 19.14 9.68
CA LEU A 129 3.84 18.82 8.63
C LEU A 129 3.49 17.50 7.93
N CYS A 130 3.10 16.48 8.71
CA CYS A 130 2.68 15.21 8.16
C CYS A 130 1.43 15.36 7.26
N ALA A 131 0.48 16.21 7.63
CA ALA A 131 -0.71 16.47 6.81
C ALA A 131 -0.32 17.12 5.48
N VAL A 132 0.54 18.13 5.50
CA VAL A 132 1.02 18.82 4.29
C VAL A 132 1.78 17.86 3.37
N THR A 133 2.70 17.07 3.93
CA THR A 133 3.47 16.09 3.15
C THR A 133 2.60 14.98 2.59
N THR A 134 1.51 14.59 3.27
CA THR A 134 0.52 13.63 2.76
C THR A 134 -0.16 14.15 1.49
N THR A 135 -0.58 15.43 1.46
CA THR A 135 -1.19 16.04 0.26
C THR A 135 -0.19 16.17 -0.88
N ILE A 136 1.01 16.69 -0.59
CA ILE A 136 2.02 16.95 -1.61
C ILE A 136 2.50 15.63 -2.22
N ALA A 137 2.70 14.58 -1.42
CA ALA A 137 3.08 13.26 -1.91
C ALA A 137 2.02 12.67 -2.86
N ALA A 138 0.73 12.74 -2.49
CA ALA A 138 -0.35 12.25 -3.34
C ALA A 138 -0.46 13.06 -4.66
N ALA A 139 -0.34 14.39 -4.60
CA ALA A 139 -0.38 15.24 -5.78
C ALA A 139 0.82 14.99 -6.71
N ALA A 140 2.04 14.90 -6.15
CA ALA A 140 3.24 14.60 -6.91
C ALA A 140 3.18 13.21 -7.56
N ALA A 141 2.66 12.21 -6.84
CA ALA A 141 2.46 10.87 -7.39
C ALA A 141 1.44 10.86 -8.54
N ALA A 142 0.34 11.61 -8.44
CA ALA A 142 -0.65 11.71 -9.52
C ALA A 142 -0.06 12.34 -10.79
N VAL A 143 0.64 13.48 -10.64
CA VAL A 143 1.30 14.16 -11.78
C VAL A 143 2.37 13.25 -12.39
N THR A 144 3.19 12.61 -11.56
CA THR A 144 4.25 11.70 -12.02
C THR A 144 3.64 10.52 -12.77
N ALA A 145 2.59 9.90 -12.24
CA ALA A 145 1.91 8.77 -12.87
C ALA A 145 1.34 9.14 -14.23
N MET A 146 0.62 10.26 -14.34
CA MET A 146 0.09 10.75 -15.62
C MET A 146 1.21 11.02 -16.62
N PHE A 147 2.27 11.70 -16.18
CA PHE A 147 3.41 12.00 -17.05
C PHE A 147 4.10 10.73 -17.55
N THR A 148 4.35 9.75 -16.66
CA THR A 148 4.93 8.47 -17.06
C THR A 148 4.03 7.68 -18.00
N ASP A 149 2.71 7.70 -17.80
CA ASP A 149 1.77 7.00 -18.67
C ASP A 149 1.77 7.61 -20.07
N THR A 150 1.73 8.94 -20.18
CA THR A 150 1.85 9.65 -21.46
C THR A 150 3.15 9.32 -22.18
N LEU A 151 4.30 9.35 -21.48
CA LEU A 151 5.59 9.01 -22.08
C LEU A 151 5.65 7.56 -22.59
N ILE A 152 5.16 6.62 -21.79
CA ILE A 152 5.11 5.20 -22.18
C ILE A 152 4.17 5.01 -23.37
N GLY A 153 3.05 5.74 -23.41
CA GLY A 153 2.12 5.78 -24.53
C GLY A 153 2.81 6.22 -25.81
N GLN A 154 3.43 7.40 -25.80
CA GLN A 154 4.18 7.95 -26.94
C GLN A 154 5.26 6.98 -27.45
N TRP A 155 6.00 6.33 -26.55
CA TRP A 155 7.03 5.34 -26.95
C TRP A 155 6.46 4.08 -27.60
N LYS A 156 5.26 3.65 -27.20
CA LYS A 156 4.62 2.44 -27.75
C LYS A 156 3.91 2.69 -29.06
N THR A 157 3.28 3.85 -29.23
CA THR A 157 2.44 4.15 -30.40
C THR A 157 3.15 5.01 -31.44
N GLY A 158 4.16 5.79 -31.05
CA GLY A 158 4.82 6.77 -31.91
C GLY A 158 3.97 8.02 -32.18
N GLU A 159 2.81 8.14 -31.54
CA GLU A 159 1.93 9.31 -31.63
C GLU A 159 2.31 10.29 -30.52
N ALA A 160 2.78 11.48 -30.89
CA ALA A 160 3.21 12.54 -29.97
C ALA A 160 2.04 13.35 -29.42
#